data_AF-A0A6B2V078-F1
#
_entry.id   AF-A0A6B2V078-F1
#
_cell.length_a   1.000
_cell.length_b   1.000
_cell.length_c   1.000
_cell.angle_alpha   90.00
_cell.angle_beta   90.00
_cell.angle_gamma   90.00
#
_symmetry.space_group_name_H-M   'P 1'
#
loop_
_entity.id
_entity.type
_entity.pdbx_description
1 polymer ?
#
loop_
_entity_poly.entity_id
_entity_poly.type
_entity_poly.pdbx_seq_one_letter_code
_entity_poly.pdbx_strand_id
1 'polypeptide(L)' 'DAHARALLAPLAAAPALAETLRAWLSLHGSWDRTAVALAVHRNTVRQRIARCAALLDADLDDPDTRMELWFALRRG' A
#
# COMPACT_ATOMS: atom_id res chain seq x y z
N ASP A 1 0.71 -6.20 16.53
CA ASP A 1 0.75 -4.86 17.14
C ASP A 1 -0.63 -4.22 17.01
N ALA A 2 -1.21 -3.64 18.07
CA ALA A 2 -2.58 -3.10 18.03
C ALA A 2 -2.69 -1.86 17.14
N HIS A 3 -1.63 -1.02 17.11
CA HIS A 3 -1.53 0.16 16.25
C HIS A 3 -1.55 -0.20 14.77
N ALA A 4 -0.70 -1.15 14.36
CA ALA A 4 -0.62 -1.60 12.96
C ALA A 4 -1.96 -2.14 12.44
N ARG A 5 -2.70 -2.89 13.28
CA ARG A 5 -4.03 -3.38 12.90
C ARG A 5 -5.05 -2.26 12.77
N ALA A 6 -5.02 -1.26 13.66
CA ALA A 6 -5.91 -0.11 13.59
C ALA A 6 -5.62 0.73 12.33
N LEU A 7 -4.34 0.99 12.04
CA LEU A 7 -3.91 1.73 10.86
C LEU A 7 -4.35 1.05 9.56
N LEU A 8 -4.25 -0.29 9.49
CA LEU A 8 -4.60 -1.05 8.29
C LEU A 8 -6.07 -1.49 8.23
N ALA A 9 -6.87 -1.22 9.26
CA ALA A 9 -8.27 -1.63 9.33
C ALA A 9 -9.11 -1.20 8.10
N PRO A 10 -8.94 0.02 7.54
CA PRO A 10 -9.66 0.43 6.33
C PRO A 10 -9.37 -0.45 5.09
N LEU A 11 -8.25 -1.16 5.06
CA LEU A 11 -7.88 -2.07 3.97
C LEU A 11 -8.28 -3.54 4.22
N ALA A 12 -8.79 -3.87 5.41
CA ALA A 12 -9.08 -5.26 5.79
C ALA A 12 -10.09 -5.96 4.86
N ALA A 13 -11.05 -5.22 4.32
CA ALA A 13 -12.03 -5.72 3.35
C ALA A 13 -11.52 -5.77 1.90
N ALA A 14 -10.30 -5.30 1.63
CA ALA A 14 -9.74 -5.15 0.30
C ALA A 14 -8.32 -5.73 0.20
N PRO A 15 -8.17 -7.07 0.24
CA PRO A 15 -6.86 -7.73 0.28
C PRO A 15 -5.96 -7.37 -0.90
N ALA A 16 -6.53 -7.19 -2.09
CA ALA A 16 -5.80 -6.75 -3.27
C ALA A 16 -5.19 -5.34 -3.13
N LEU A 17 -5.81 -4.44 -2.35
CA LEU A 17 -5.25 -3.12 -2.07
C LEU A 17 -4.07 -3.23 -1.11
N ALA A 18 -4.22 -3.99 -0.02
CA ALA A 18 -3.15 -4.23 0.94
C ALA A 18 -1.93 -4.92 0.29
N GLU A 19 -2.17 -5.91 -0.57
CA GLU A 19 -1.12 -6.56 -1.36
C GLU A 19 -0.43 -5.57 -2.32
N THR A 20 -1.22 -4.76 -3.02
CA THR A 20 -0.67 -3.75 -3.95
C THR A 20 0.20 -2.72 -3.23
N LEU A 21 -0.27 -2.21 -2.08
CA LEU A 21 0.48 -1.27 -1.25
C LEU A 21 1.78 -1.90 -0.73
N ARG A 22 1.73 -3.14 -0.24
CA ARG A 22 2.92 -3.88 0.23
C ARG A 22 3.95 -4.05 -0.88
N ALA A 23 3.53 -4.50 -2.06
CA ALA A 23 4.43 -4.69 -3.19
C ALA A 23 5.04 -3.37 -3.66
N TRP A 24 4.23 -2.32 -3.76
CA TRP A 24 4.67 -0.99 -4.17
C TRP A 24 5.70 -0.37 -3.21
N LEU A 25 5.46 -0.47 -1.89
CA LEU A 25 6.42 -0.02 -0.87
C LEU A 25 7.72 -0.85 -0.91
N SER A 26 7.62 -2.17 -1.07
CA SER A 26 8.79 -3.08 -1.21
C SER A 26 9.64 -2.74 -2.44
N LEU A 27 9.02 -2.21 -3.49
CA LEU A 27 9.64 -1.86 -4.76
C LEU A 27 9.90 -0.36 -4.89
N HIS A 28 10.02 0.33 -3.76
CA HIS A 28 10.39 1.76 -3.65
C HIS A 28 9.49 2.69 -4.47
N GLY A 29 8.19 2.40 -4.50
CA GLY A 29 7.21 3.22 -5.19
C GLY A 29 7.16 3.06 -6.72
N SER A 30 7.81 2.02 -7.26
CA SER A 30 7.87 1.81 -8.71
C SER A 30 6.57 1.24 -9.27
N TRP A 31 5.90 2.00 -10.13
CA TRP A 31 4.67 1.58 -10.81
C TRP A 31 4.89 0.33 -11.68
N ASP A 32 5.92 0.35 -12.53
CA ASP A 32 6.15 -0.72 -13.50
C ASP A 32 6.66 -1.99 -12.83
N ARG A 33 7.58 -1.89 -11.85
CA ARG A 33 8.03 -3.08 -11.11
C ARG A 33 6.89 -3.74 -10.33
N THR A 34 6.02 -2.93 -9.73
CA THR A 34 4.84 -3.45 -9.01
C THR A 34 3.84 -4.10 -9.96
N ALA A 35 3.63 -3.49 -11.13
CA ALA A 35 2.76 -4.03 -12.17
C ALA A 35 3.24 -5.41 -12.64
N VAL A 36 4.55 -5.54 -12.90
CA VAL A 36 5.18 -6.83 -13.24
C VAL A 36 5.04 -7.84 -12.10
N ALA A 37 5.37 -7.45 -10.87
CA ALA A 37 5.33 -8.34 -9.71
C ALA A 37 3.93 -8.89 -9.42
N LEU A 38 2.88 -8.11 -9.69
CA LEU A 38 1.49 -8.50 -9.44
C LEU A 38 0.75 -8.98 -10.70
N ALA A 39 1.44 -9.06 -11.85
CA ALA A 39 0.85 -9.40 -13.15
C ALA A 39 -0.39 -8.56 -13.50
N VAL A 40 -0.35 -7.25 -13.22
CA VAL A 40 -1.41 -6.29 -13.55
C VAL A 40 -0.87 -5.15 -14.41
N HIS A 41 -1.76 -4.36 -15.00
CA HIS A 41 -1.35 -3.16 -15.73
C HIS A 41 -0.91 -2.05 -14.76
N ARG A 42 0.07 -1.22 -15.16
CA ARG A 42 0.57 -0.09 -14.32
C ARG A 42 -0.52 0.88 -13.86
N ASN A 43 -1.55 1.10 -14.67
CA ASN A 43 -2.67 1.98 -14.31
C ASN A 43 -3.51 1.37 -13.18
N THR A 44 -3.64 0.05 -13.13
CA THR A 44 -4.29 -0.65 -12.02
C THR A 44 -3.51 -0.43 -10.73
N VAL A 45 -2.18 -0.48 -10.76
CA VAL A 45 -1.34 -0.15 -9.59
C VAL A 45 -1.61 1.28 -9.12
N ARG A 46 -1.55 2.26 -10.03
CA ARG A 46 -1.80 3.68 -9.69
C ARG A 46 -3.18 3.89 -9.07
N GLN A 47 -4.22 3.30 -9.65
CA GLN A 47 -5.59 3.38 -9.13
C GLN A 47 -5.72 2.75 -7.74
N ARG A 48 -5.11 1.58 -7.52
CA ARG A 48 -5.12 0.90 -6.22
C ARG A 48 -4.36 1.69 -5.16
N ILE A 49 -3.20 2.26 -5.50
CA ILE A 49 -2.42 3.09 -4.56
C ILE A 49 -3.15 4.39 -4.22
N ALA A 50 -3.75 5.07 -5.20
CA ALA A 50 -4.60 6.23 -4.94
C ALA A 50 -5.79 5.88 -4.02
N ARG A 51 -6.40 4.70 -4.23
CA ARG A 51 -7.46 4.21 -3.35
C ARG A 51 -6.96 3.89 -1.95
N CYS A 52 -5.75 3.36 -1.80
CA CYS A 52 -5.12 3.15 -0.49
C CYS A 52 -4.93 4.47 0.26
N ALA A 53 -4.33 5.47 -0.39
CA ALA A 53 -4.14 6.81 0.20
C ALA A 53 -5.47 7.38 0.72
N ALA A 54 -6.53 7.32 -0.11
CA ALA A 54 -7.85 7.83 0.26
C ALA A 54 -8.52 7.04 1.40
N LEU A 55 -8.34 5.72 1.47
CA LEU A 55 -8.93 4.89 2.53
C LEU A 55 -8.19 5.03 3.87
N LEU A 56 -6.89 5.26 3.81
CA LEU A 56 -6.02 5.40 4.97
C LEU A 56 -5.90 6.85 5.45
N ASP A 57 -6.47 7.81 4.71
CA ASP A 57 -6.26 9.25 4.89
C ASP A 57 -4.77 9.61 5.00
N ALA A 58 -3.98 9.04 4.09
CA ALA A 58 -2.52 9.04 4.16
C ALA A 58 -1.89 9.73 2.95
N ASP A 59 -0.89 10.58 3.19
CA ASP A 59 -0.06 11.16 2.14
C ASP A 59 1.02 10.16 1.72
N LEU A 60 0.79 9.48 0.59
CA LEU A 60 1.75 8.53 0.05
C LEU A 60 2.89 9.21 -0.72
N ASP A 61 3.03 10.53 -0.74
CA ASP A 61 4.25 11.20 -1.22
C ASP A 61 5.23 11.50 -0.08
N ASP A 62 4.77 11.49 1.17
CA ASP A 62 5.60 11.62 2.36
C ASP A 62 6.39 10.31 2.67
N PRO A 63 7.74 10.37 2.73
CA PRO A 63 8.57 9.22 3.09
C PRO A 63 8.28 8.64 4.48
N ASP A 64 7.92 9.47 5.46
CA ASP A 64 7.66 9.01 6.83
C ASP A 64 6.36 8.21 6.89
N THR A 65 5.30 8.70 6.24
CA THR A 65 4.04 7.98 6.04
C THR A 65 4.25 6.64 5.33
N ARG A 66 5.06 6.61 4.25
CA ARG A 66 5.41 5.34 3.55
C ARG A 66 6.11 4.36 4.49
N MET A 67 7.02 4.84 5.31
CA MET A 67 7.79 4.02 6.26
C MET A 67 6.89 3.44 7.35
N GLU A 68 5.99 4.24 7.93
CA GLU A 68 5.02 3.78 8.93
C GLU A 68 4.13 2.67 8.36
N LEU A 69 3.56 2.88 7.17
CA LEU A 69 2.72 1.90 6.50
C LEU A 69 3.48 0.62 6.15
N TRP A 70 4.74 0.73 5.74
CA TRP A 70 5.60 -0.43 5.51
C TRP A 70 5.80 -1.26 6.77
N PHE A 71 6.08 -0.62 7.91
CA PHE A 71 6.21 -1.32 9.19
C PHE A 71 4.89 -1.97 9.62
N ALA A 72 3.77 -1.27 9.47
CA ALA A 72 2.46 -1.82 9.79
C ALA A 72 2.15 -3.07 8.94
N LEU A 73 2.42 -3.03 7.63
CA LEU A 73 2.16 -4.14 6.70
C LEU A 73 3.06 -5.37 6.89
N ARG A 74 4.20 -5.21 7.58
CA ARG A 74 5.11 -6.30 7.97
C ARG A 74 4.79 -6.92 9.32
N ARG A 75 4.11 -6.19 10.20
CA ARG A 75 3.82 -6.58 11.60
C ARG A 75 2.38 -7.03 11.82
N GLY A 76 1.46 -6.68 10.91
CA GLY A 76 0.07 -7.13 10.88
C GLY A 76 -0.08 -8.42 10.10
#